data_AF-A0A838PJC4-F1
#
_entry.id   AF-A0A838PJC4-F1
#
_cell.length_a   1.000
_cell.length_b   1.000
_cell.length_c   1.000
_cell.angle_alpha   90.00
_cell.angle_beta   90.00
_cell.angle_gamma   90.00
#
_symmetry.space_group_name_H-M   'P 1'
#
loop_
_entity.id
_entity.type
_entity.pdbx_description
1 polymer ?
#
loop_
_entity_poly.entity_id
_entity_poly.type
_entity_poly.pdbx_seq_one_letter_code
_entity_poly.pdbx_strand_id
1 'polypeptide(L)' 'MRGVLVQIAVLVVVLAVATGIAEAAGAANLGTALGFGQIAFAIALVAVLVRR' A
#
# COMPACT_ATOMS: atom_id res chain seq x y z
N MET A 1 -12.95 15.29 8.97
CA MET A 1 -12.92 14.74 7.59
C MET A 1 -11.54 14.87 6.93
N ARG A 2 -10.87 16.04 6.94
CA ARG A 2 -9.55 16.25 6.29
C ARG A 2 -8.47 15.21 6.68
N GLY A 3 -8.33 14.87 7.96
CA GLY A 3 -7.34 13.87 8.41
C GLY A 3 -7.59 12.45 7.90
N VAL A 4 -8.86 12.05 7.74
CA VAL A 4 -9.22 10.72 7.23
C VAL A 4 -8.89 10.61 5.74
N LEU A 5 -9.16 11.67 4.96
CA LEU A 5 -8.82 11.71 3.53
C LEU A 5 -7.30 11.61 3.31
N VAL A 6 -6.49 12.30 4.12
CA VAL A 6 -5.03 12.21 4.05
C VAL A 6 -4.56 10.78 4.35
N GLN A 7 -5.11 10.13 5.37
CA GLN A 7 -4.73 8.77 5.70
C GLN A 7 -5.13 7.76 4.63
N ILE A 8 -6.33 7.92 4.03
CA ILE A 8 -6.74 7.10 2.87
C ILE A 8 -5.77 7.31 1.71
N ALA A 9 -5.42 8.56 1.40
CA ALA A 9 -4.47 8.88 0.33
C ALA A 9 -3.10 8.23 0.57
N VAL A 10 -2.58 8.27 1.81
CA VAL A 10 -1.35 7.59 2.18
C VAL A 10 -1.43 6.09 1.92
N LEU A 11 -2.52 5.43 2.33
CA LEU A 11 -2.69 3.99 2.14
C LEU A 11 -2.77 3.61 0.65
N VAL A 12 -3.47 4.40 -0.17
CA VAL A 12 -3.55 4.20 -1.62
C VAL A 12 -2.18 4.37 -2.28
N VAL A 13 -1.42 5.39 -1.89
CA VAL A 13 -0.06 5.62 -2.41
C VAL A 13 0.86 4.45 -2.05
N VAL A 14 0.82 3.96 -0.80
CA VAL A 14 1.64 2.81 -0.38
C VAL A 14 1.32 1.58 -1.21
N LEU A 15 0.03 1.26 -1.39
CA LEU A 15 -0.41 0.14 -2.20
C LEU A 15 0.10 0.25 -3.64
N ALA A 16 -0.10 1.41 -4.28
CA ALA A 16 0.29 1.63 -5.66
C ALA A 16 1.81 1.59 -5.85
N VAL A 17 2.58 2.22 -4.95
CA VAL A 17 4.05 2.24 -5.01
C VAL A 17 4.63 0.84 -4.78
N ALA A 18 4.17 0.11 -3.76
CA ALA A 18 4.68 -1.23 -3.50
C ALA A 18 4.32 -2.21 -4.62
N THR A 19 3.11 -2.11 -5.18
CA THR A 19 2.72 -2.89 -6.37
C THR A 19 3.61 -2.55 -7.56
N GLY A 20 3.81 -1.27 -7.85
CA GLY A 20 4.65 -0.82 -8.96
C GLY A 20 6.12 -1.23 -8.82
N ILE A 21 6.65 -1.22 -7.59
CA ILE A 21 7.99 -1.74 -7.29
C ILE A 21 8.05 -3.25 -7.55
N ALA A 22 7.05 -4.02 -7.12
CA ALA A 22 7.02 -5.46 -7.34
C ALA A 22 6.92 -5.82 -8.83
N GLU A 23 6.09 -5.09 -9.59
CA GLU A 23 6.04 -5.19 -11.06
C GLU A 23 7.42 -4.90 -11.68
N ALA A 24 8.03 -3.76 -11.31
CA ALA A 24 9.34 -3.36 -11.84
C ALA A 24 10.48 -4.31 -11.42
N ALA A 25 10.34 -5.01 -10.30
CA ALA A 25 11.27 -6.02 -9.82
C ALA A 25 11.07 -7.40 -10.49
N GLY A 26 10.12 -7.55 -11.40
CA GLY A 26 9.90 -8.77 -12.18
C GLY A 26 8.91 -9.76 -11.58
N ALA A 27 7.87 -9.27 -10.89
CA ALA A 27 6.76 -10.13 -10.46
C ALA A 27 6.21 -10.95 -11.64
N ALA A 28 5.92 -12.24 -11.39
CA ALA A 28 5.51 -13.17 -12.45
C ALA A 28 4.16 -12.81 -13.10
N ASN A 29 3.33 -12.05 -12.40
CA ASN A 29 2.06 -11.51 -12.88
C ASN A 29 1.57 -10.40 -11.91
N LEU A 30 0.55 -9.65 -12.36
CA LEU A 30 -0.04 -8.58 -11.59
C LEU A 30 -0.63 -9.04 -10.24
N GLY A 31 -1.12 -10.27 -10.15
CA GLY A 31 -1.63 -10.84 -8.90
C GLY A 31 -0.53 -10.96 -7.84
N THR A 32 0.67 -11.41 -8.22
CA THR A 32 1.84 -11.46 -7.34
C THR A 32 2.25 -10.06 -6.89
N ALA A 33 2.33 -9.09 -7.81
CA ALA A 33 2.70 -7.71 -7.44
C ALA A 33 1.68 -7.05 -6.53
N LEU A 34 0.38 -7.24 -6.80
CA LEU A 34 -0.70 -6.77 -5.93
C LEU A 34 -0.60 -7.42 -4.55
N GLY A 35 -0.17 -8.70 -4.46
CA GLY A 35 0.10 -9.36 -3.18
C GLY A 35 1.12 -8.58 -2.33
N PHE A 36 2.25 -8.17 -2.91
CA PHE A 36 3.23 -7.31 -2.22
C PHE A 36 2.62 -5.95 -1.84
N GLY A 37 1.84 -5.36 -2.75
CA GLY A 37 1.08 -4.15 -2.47
C GLY A 37 0.15 -4.26 -1.26
N GLN A 38 -0.59 -5.36 -1.15
CA GLN A 38 -1.50 -5.63 -0.03
C GLN A 38 -0.76 -5.82 1.30
N ILE A 39 0.40 -6.49 1.29
CA ILE A 39 1.24 -6.63 2.49
C ILE A 39 1.70 -5.24 2.97
N ALA A 40 2.22 -4.42 2.06
CA ALA A 40 2.65 -3.06 2.38
C ALA A 40 1.48 -2.18 2.88
N PHE A 41 0.31 -2.29 2.24
CA PHE A 41 -0.91 -1.63 2.68
C PHE A 41 -1.30 -2.03 4.11
N ALA A 42 -1.30 -3.32 4.43
CA ALA A 42 -1.67 -3.81 5.76
C ALA A 42 -0.73 -3.27 6.84
N ILE A 43 0.58 -3.25 6.58
CA ILE A 43 1.58 -2.66 7.48
C ILE A 43 1.31 -1.17 7.69
N ALA A 44 1.09 -0.42 6.60
CA ALA A 44 0.80 1.01 6.68
C ALA A 44 -0.52 1.29 7.42
N LEU A 45 -1.55 0.46 7.23
CA LEU A 45 -2.81 0.56 7.94
C LEU A 45 -2.62 0.40 9.45
N VAL A 46 -1.92 -0.65 9.87
CA VAL A 46 -1.58 -0.84 11.30
C VAL A 46 -0.81 0.36 11.84
N ALA A 47 0.17 0.86 11.07
CA ALA A 47 0.96 2.02 11.46
C ALA A 47 0.15 3.31 11.59
N VAL A 48 -0.89 3.50 10.76
CA VAL A 48 -1.85 4.60 10.90
C VAL A 48 -2.69 4.39 12.15
N LEU A 49 -3.27 3.21 12.34
CA LEU A 49 -4.18 2.93 13.46
C LEU A 49 -3.51 3.08 14.82
N VAL A 50 -2.25 2.67 14.96
CA VAL A 50 -1.48 2.80 16.22
C VAL A 50 -1.10 4.25 16.51
N ARG A 51 -1.01 5.12 15.49
CA ARG A 51 -0.61 6.53 15.62
C ARG A 51 -1.79 7.51 15.65
N ARG A 52 -3.02 7.00 15.66
CA ARG A 52 -4.24 7.80 15.84
C ARG A 52 -4.50 8.05 17.32
#